data_AF-A0A8X8IGA9-F1
#
_entry.id   AF-A0A8X8IGA9-F1
#
_cell.length_a   1.000
_cell.length_b   1.000
_cell.length_c   1.000
_cell.angle_alpha   90.00
_cell.angle_beta   90.00
_cell.angle_gamma   90.00
#
_symmetry.space_group_name_H-M   'P 1'
#
loop_
_entity.id
_entity.type
_entity.pdbx_description
1 polymer ?
#
loop_
_entity_poly.entity_id
_entity_poly.type
_entity_poly.pdbx_seq_one_letter_code
_entity_poly.pdbx_strand_id
1 'polypeptide(L)'
;MARQYGTIKITGTIGGICFYQMDGEHYARAKSSLSGKRVKTDPAFRSTMAYAGLMGRASKIAAKLKIGLTREERRNINHSKLTRQVQRLLKEGKTEQEILNEMPHSKFKTKEVVSR
;
A
#
# COMPACT_ATOMS: atom_id res chain seq x y z
N MET A 1 18.28 17.19 1.80
CA MET A 1 17.56 17.60 0.56
C MET A 1 17.52 19.11 0.50
N ALA A 2 17.51 19.70 -0.69
CA ALA A 2 17.40 21.16 -0.83
C ALA A 2 16.04 21.61 -0.30
N ARG A 3 16.00 22.64 0.54
CA ARG A 3 14.76 23.22 1.07
C ARG A 3 14.27 24.34 0.15
N GLN A 4 12.95 24.46 -0.03
CA GLN A 4 12.37 25.61 -0.72
C GLN A 4 12.25 26.77 0.28
N TYR A 5 13.05 27.82 0.12
CA TYR A 5 13.03 28.96 1.05
C TYR A 5 12.05 30.07 0.65
N GLY A 6 11.79 30.25 -0.65
CA GLY A 6 10.91 31.33 -1.15
C GLY A 6 9.48 31.29 -0.59
N THR A 7 8.81 32.45 -0.60
CA THR A 7 7.45 32.62 -0.07
C THR A 7 6.42 31.75 -0.78
N ILE A 8 6.56 31.61 -2.10
CA ILE A 8 5.72 30.72 -2.91
C ILE A 8 6.34 29.31 -2.85
N LYS A 9 5.57 28.36 -2.33
CA LYS A 9 5.94 26.93 -2.34
C LYS A 9 5.27 26.25 -3.53
N ILE A 10 6.03 25.41 -4.21
CA ILE A 10 5.54 24.64 -5.36
C ILE A 10 5.63 23.15 -5.08
N THR A 11 4.75 22.39 -5.73
CA THR A 11 4.77 20.94 -5.76
C THR A 11 4.69 20.47 -7.20
N GLY A 12 5.31 19.34 -7.52
CA GLY A 12 5.37 18.81 -8.88
C GLY A 12 6.78 18.77 -9.45
N THR A 13 6.92 18.59 -10.76
CA THR A 13 8.23 18.49 -11.42
C THR A 13 8.36 19.53 -12.52
N ILE A 14 9.36 20.40 -12.43
CA ILE A 14 9.63 21.48 -13.40
C ILE A 14 11.11 21.45 -13.75
N GLY A 15 11.44 21.46 -15.05
CA GLY A 15 12.83 21.54 -15.50
C GLY A 15 13.75 20.44 -14.96
N GLY A 16 13.23 19.24 -14.69
CA GLY A 16 14.00 18.14 -14.09
C GLY A 16 14.23 18.25 -12.58
N ILE A 17 13.57 19.19 -11.90
CA ILE A 17 13.56 19.31 -10.44
C ILE A 17 12.18 18.90 -9.92
N CYS A 18 12.15 17.97 -8.97
CA CYS A 18 10.95 17.54 -8.26
C CYS A 18 10.82 18.31 -6.95
N PHE A 19 9.71 19.03 -6.81
CA PHE A 19 9.28 19.77 -5.64
C PHE A 19 8.19 18.99 -4.91
N TYR A 20 8.35 18.80 -3.60
CA TYR A 20 7.42 18.03 -2.78
C TYR A 20 7.42 18.51 -1.33
N GLN A 21 6.37 18.15 -0.60
CA GLN A 21 6.23 18.44 0.82
C GLN A 21 6.40 17.15 1.63
N MET A 22 7.06 17.24 2.78
CA MET A 22 7.23 16.14 3.72
C MET A 22 7.29 16.72 5.13
N ASP A 23 6.47 16.20 6.04
CA ASP A 23 6.39 16.65 7.43
C ASP A 23 6.15 18.16 7.58
N GLY A 24 5.29 18.73 6.73
CA GLY A 24 4.99 20.17 6.70
C GLY A 24 6.04 21.04 5.97
N GLU A 25 7.25 20.52 5.79
CA GLU A 25 8.37 21.20 5.16
C GLU A 25 8.42 20.98 3.65
N HIS A 26 8.94 21.97 2.91
CA HIS A 26 8.99 21.95 1.44
C HIS A 26 10.41 21.72 0.92
N TYR A 27 10.54 20.75 0.03
CA TYR A 27 11.81 20.26 -0.49
C TYR A 27 11.85 20.28 -2.01
N ALA A 28 13.07 20.31 -2.52
CA ALA A 28 13.40 20.13 -3.92
C ALA A 28 14.49 19.06 -4.07
N ARG A 29 14.42 18.30 -5.16
CA ARG A 29 15.46 17.35 -5.56
C ARG A 29 15.57 17.27 -7.07
N ALA A 30 16.73 16.88 -7.58
CA ALA A 30 16.83 16.49 -8.98
C ALA A 30 15.94 15.25 -9.24
N LYS A 31 15.32 15.23 -10.42
CA LYS A 31 14.57 14.07 -10.92
C LYS A 31 15.55 12.90 -11.05
N SER A 32 15.11 11.72 -10.61
CA SER A 32 15.91 10.51 -10.79
C SER A 32 15.95 10.12 -12.27
N SER A 33 17.07 9.52 -12.70
CA SER A 33 17.16 8.85 -14.00
C SER A 33 16.26 7.61 -14.10
N LEU A 34 15.76 7.10 -12.97
CA LEU A 34 14.83 5.98 -12.91
C LEU A 34 13.47 6.36 -13.52
N SER A 35 13.07 5.66 -14.57
CA SER A 35 11.75 5.81 -15.21
C SER A 35 10.80 4.67 -14.81
N GLY A 36 9.50 4.94 -14.82
CA GLY A 36 8.49 3.91 -14.56
C GLY A 36 8.50 2.77 -15.58
N LYS A 37 8.87 3.06 -16.84
CA LYS A 37 9.07 2.03 -17.88
C LYS A 37 10.19 1.08 -17.46
N ARG A 38 11.34 1.61 -17.03
CA ARG A 38 12.46 0.81 -16.55
C ARG A 38 12.06 -0.10 -15.40
N VAL A 39 11.41 0.43 -14.36
CA VAL A 39 10.99 -0.38 -13.19
C VAL A 39 10.09 -1.56 -13.61
N LYS A 40 9.24 -1.38 -14.63
CA LYS A 40 8.32 -2.43 -15.10
C LYS A 40 8.99 -3.50 -15.97
N THR A 41 10.02 -3.15 -16.73
CA THR A 41 10.58 -4.02 -17.78
C THR A 41 11.97 -4.56 -17.48
N ASP A 42 12.77 -3.83 -16.71
CA ASP A 42 14.18 -4.14 -16.47
C ASP A 42 14.32 -5.35 -15.49
N PRO A 43 15.13 -6.37 -15.82
CA PRO A 43 15.33 -7.56 -14.97
C PRO A 43 15.77 -7.24 -13.55
N ALA A 44 16.49 -6.13 -13.33
CA ALA A 44 16.94 -5.72 -11.99
C ALA A 44 15.77 -5.48 -11.02
N PHE A 45 14.58 -5.16 -11.53
CA PHE A 45 13.37 -4.93 -10.73
C PHE A 45 12.38 -6.10 -10.75
N ARG A 46 12.76 -7.27 -11.30
CA ARG A 46 11.85 -8.42 -11.44
C ARG A 46 11.23 -8.84 -10.11
N SER A 47 12.02 -8.93 -9.05
CA SER A 47 11.54 -9.28 -7.70
C SER A 47 10.58 -8.21 -7.17
N THR A 48 10.92 -6.92 -7.32
CA THR A 48 10.06 -5.81 -6.90
C THR A 48 8.70 -5.87 -7.60
N MET A 49 8.68 -6.11 -8.92
CA MET A 49 7.46 -6.23 -9.70
C MET A 49 6.64 -7.48 -9.32
N ALA A 50 7.30 -8.60 -9.02
CA ALA A 50 6.62 -9.80 -8.52
C ALA A 50 5.91 -9.54 -7.18
N TYR A 51 6.60 -8.90 -6.22
CA TYR A 51 5.97 -8.53 -4.94
C TYR A 51 4.88 -7.48 -5.09
N ALA A 52 5.05 -6.51 -6.00
CA ALA A 52 4.00 -5.53 -6.32
C ALA A 52 2.75 -6.21 -6.90
N GLY A 53 2.92 -7.20 -7.79
CA GLY A 53 1.82 -8.02 -8.29
C GLY A 53 1.13 -8.82 -7.18
N LEU A 54 1.91 -9.40 -6.26
CA LEU A 54 1.40 -10.15 -5.12
C LEU A 54 0.60 -9.24 -4.16
N MET A 55 1.09 -8.03 -3.90
CA MET A 55 0.36 -6.98 -3.16
C MET A 55 -0.96 -6.60 -3.84
N GLY A 56 -0.93 -6.39 -5.15
CA GLY A 56 -2.12 -6.07 -5.93
C GLY A 56 -3.18 -7.18 -5.85
N ARG A 57 -2.78 -8.44 -5.92
CA ARG A 57 -3.67 -9.60 -5.72
C ARG A 57 -4.23 -9.63 -4.30
N ALA A 58 -3.38 -9.49 -3.29
CA ALA A 58 -3.79 -9.48 -1.89
C ALA A 58 -4.83 -8.40 -1.58
N SER A 59 -4.65 -7.19 -2.11
CA SER A 59 -5.61 -6.10 -1.92
C SER A 59 -6.97 -6.38 -2.54
N LYS A 60 -7.02 -7.03 -3.71
CA LYS A 60 -8.29 -7.40 -4.35
C LYS A 60 -9.05 -8.45 -3.54
N ILE A 61 -8.35 -9.46 -3.04
CA ILE A 61 -8.93 -10.51 -2.19
C ILE A 61 -9.42 -9.89 -0.86
N ALA A 62 -8.62 -9.02 -0.23
CA ALA A 62 -9.02 -8.30 0.97
C ALA A 62 -10.29 -7.44 0.75
N ALA A 63 -10.41 -6.79 -0.41
CA ALA A 63 -11.63 -6.07 -0.77
C ALA A 63 -12.85 -6.99 -0.90
N LYS A 64 -12.70 -8.17 -1.52
CA LYS A 64 -13.77 -9.19 -1.60
C LYS A 64 -14.20 -9.68 -0.21
N LEU A 65 -13.25 -10.00 0.65
CA LEU A 65 -13.52 -10.37 2.05
C LEU A 65 -14.32 -9.28 2.78
N LYS A 66 -13.96 -8.01 2.56
CA LYS A 66 -14.66 -6.88 3.17
C LYS A 66 -16.13 -6.77 2.74
N ILE A 67 -16.48 -7.20 1.53
CA ILE A 67 -17.87 -7.21 1.04
C ILE A 67 -18.71 -8.26 1.79
N GLY A 68 -18.12 -9.36 2.26
CA GLY A 68 -18.84 -10.35 3.08
C GLY A 68 -19.18 -9.92 4.51
N LEU A 69 -18.59 -8.81 4.98
CA LEU A 69 -18.74 -8.34 6.37
C LEU A 69 -19.99 -7.50 6.60
N THR A 70 -20.49 -7.54 7.83
CA THR A 70 -21.56 -6.67 8.33
C THR A 70 -21.10 -5.20 8.38
N ARG A 71 -22.07 -4.27 8.50
CA ARG A 71 -21.79 -2.83 8.53
C ARG A 71 -20.85 -2.43 9.68
N GLU A 72 -21.01 -3.03 10.84
CA GLU A 72 -20.21 -2.73 12.04
C GLU A 72 -18.78 -3.24 11.91
N GLU A 73 -18.59 -4.46 11.42
CA GLU A 73 -17.27 -5.03 11.16
C GLU A 73 -16.50 -4.21 10.11
N ARG A 74 -17.15 -3.77 9.04
CA ARG A 74 -16.53 -2.91 8.02
C ARG A 74 -16.05 -1.57 8.55
N ARG A 75 -16.67 -1.03 9.60
CA ARG A 75 -16.25 0.22 10.24
C ARG A 75 -14.98 0.02 11.06
N ASN A 76 -14.87 -1.11 11.73
CA ASN A 76 -13.77 -1.41 12.64
C ASN A 76 -12.57 -2.10 11.96
N ILE A 77 -12.76 -2.64 10.76
CA ILE A 77 -11.70 -3.35 10.06
C ILE A 77 -10.65 -2.40 9.48
N ASN A 78 -9.38 -2.72 9.77
CA ASN A 78 -8.26 -2.06 9.13
C ASN A 78 -7.90 -2.80 7.82
N HIS A 79 -8.23 -2.19 6.68
CA HIS A 79 -8.02 -2.78 5.36
C HIS A 79 -6.54 -3.13 5.09
N SER A 80 -5.60 -2.29 5.53
CA SER A 80 -4.16 -2.53 5.35
C SER A 80 -3.69 -3.75 6.14
N LYS A 81 -4.24 -3.98 7.35
CA LYS A 81 -3.95 -5.18 8.14
C LYS A 81 -4.50 -6.45 7.48
N LEU A 82 -5.73 -6.39 6.97
CA LEU A 82 -6.34 -7.49 6.22
C LEU A 82 -5.51 -7.84 4.97
N THR A 83 -5.14 -6.82 4.19
CA THR A 83 -4.30 -6.97 3.00
C THR A 83 -2.96 -7.63 3.35
N ARG A 84 -2.31 -7.21 4.45
CA ARG A 84 -1.07 -7.82 4.93
C ARG A 84 -1.24 -9.29 5.31
N GLN A 85 -2.34 -9.66 5.95
CA GLN A 85 -2.63 -11.06 6.31
C GLN A 85 -2.85 -11.91 5.06
N VAL A 86 -3.69 -11.45 4.13
CA VAL A 86 -3.93 -12.11 2.83
C VAL A 86 -2.62 -12.26 2.06
N GLN A 87 -1.78 -11.23 2.03
CA GLN A 87 -0.50 -11.30 1.35
C GLN A 87 0.42 -12.37 1.96
N ARG A 88 0.41 -12.54 3.28
CA ARG A 88 1.17 -13.60 3.95
C ARG A 88 0.68 -14.98 3.53
N LEU A 89 -0.64 -15.20 3.51
CA LEU A 89 -1.25 -16.47 3.08
C LEU A 89 -0.92 -16.80 1.61
N LEU A 90 -0.94 -15.79 0.73
CA LEU A 90 -0.53 -15.95 -0.67
C LEU A 90 0.95 -16.33 -0.81
N LYS A 91 1.82 -15.85 0.10
CA LYS A 91 3.24 -16.25 0.12
C LYS A 91 3.43 -17.67 0.63
N GLU A 92 2.56 -18.13 1.53
CA GLU A 92 2.52 -19.50 2.04
C GLU A 92 1.96 -20.50 1.01
N GLY A 93 1.47 -20.01 -0.15
CA GLY A 93 1.00 -20.84 -1.25
C GLY A 93 -0.50 -21.09 -1.29
N LYS A 94 -1.27 -20.48 -0.38
CA LYS A 94 -2.73 -20.64 -0.37
C LYS A 94 -3.39 -20.02 -1.60
N THR A 95 -4.41 -20.70 -2.10
CA THR A 95 -5.20 -20.21 -3.23
C THR A 95 -6.18 -19.13 -2.79
N GLU A 96 -6.69 -18.33 -3.74
CA GLU A 96 -7.68 -17.30 -3.45
C GLU A 96 -8.95 -17.88 -2.81
N GLN A 97 -9.41 -19.05 -3.27
CA GLN A 97 -10.61 -19.69 -2.75
C GLN A 97 -10.44 -20.18 -1.30
N GLU A 98 -9.29 -20.77 -0.98
CA GLU A 98 -8.96 -21.18 0.39
C GLU A 98 -8.94 -19.99 1.34
N ILE A 99 -8.34 -18.86 0.92
CA ILE A 99 -8.30 -17.64 1.73
C ILE A 99 -9.70 -17.07 1.97
N LEU A 100 -10.55 -17.08 0.94
CA LEU A 100 -11.94 -16.64 1.05
C LEU A 100 -12.77 -17.54 2.00
N ASN A 101 -12.52 -18.85 1.98
CA ASN A 101 -13.22 -19.83 2.82
C ASN A 101 -12.69 -19.89 4.27
N GLU A 102 -11.42 -19.59 4.51
CA GLU A 102 -10.82 -19.59 5.86
C GLU A 102 -11.08 -18.31 6.66
N MET A 103 -11.28 -17.17 5.98
CA MET A 103 -11.52 -15.86 6.62
C MET A 103 -12.98 -15.34 6.68
N PRO A 104 -14.07 -16.14 6.67
CA PRO A 104 -15.41 -15.56 6.66
C PRO A 104 -15.75 -14.79 7.94
N HIS A 105 -15.57 -15.37 9.15
CA HIS A 105 -16.18 -14.77 10.36
C HIS A 105 -15.40 -14.88 11.68
N SER A 106 -14.30 -15.64 11.78
CA SER A 106 -13.75 -16.03 13.10
C SER A 106 -12.65 -15.13 13.68
N LYS A 107 -11.97 -14.29 12.88
CA LYS A 107 -10.69 -13.66 13.32
C LYS A 107 -10.66 -12.14 13.37
N PHE A 108 -11.80 -11.47 13.21
CA PHE A 108 -11.91 -10.04 13.53
C PHE A 108 -12.16 -9.86 15.03
N LYS A 109 -11.27 -10.40 15.88
CA LYS A 109 -11.22 -9.96 17.29
C LYS A 109 -10.79 -8.49 17.27
N THR A 110 -11.79 -7.63 17.38
CA THR A 110 -11.67 -6.21 17.70
C THR A 110 -10.77 -6.10 18.93
N LYS A 111 -9.78 -5.21 18.89
CA LYS A 111 -9.00 -4.87 20.08
C LYS A 111 -9.97 -4.52 21.19
N GLU A 112 -9.78 -5.13 22.36
CA GLU A 112 -10.31 -4.61 23.61
C GLU A 112 -9.98 -3.12 23.69
N VAL A 113 -11.00 -2.35 24.06
CA VAL A 113 -10.91 -0.94 24.40
C VAL A 113 -10.00 -0.85 25.62
N VAL A 114 -8.71 -0.61 25.42
CA VAL A 114 -7.82 -0.20 26.51
C VAL A 114 -8.01 1.30 26.65
N SER A 115 -8.91 1.66 27.58
CA SER A 115 -8.96 2.97 28.21
C SER A 115 -7.58 3.31 28.79
N ARG A 116 -6.99 4.40 28.30
CA ARG A 116 -6.07 5.29 29.03
C ARG A 116 -6.26 6.69 28.48
#